data_AF-A0A7V3FZ78-F1
#
_entry.id   AF-A0A7V3FZ78-F1
#
_cell.length_a   1.000
_cell.length_b   1.000
_cell.length_c   1.000
_cell.angle_alpha   90.00
_cell.angle_beta   90.00
_cell.angle_gamma   90.00
#
_symmetry.space_group_name_H-M   'P 1'
#
loop_
_entity.id
_entity.type
_entity.pdbx_description
1 polymer ?
#
loop_
_entity_poly.entity_id
_entity_poly.type
_entity_poly.pdbx_seq_one_letter_code
_entity_poly.pdbx_strand_id
1 'polypeptide(L)' 'NDVELGFRLRYEIRREFAPYVGVSWTSRFGETADFARSRGDAVRTLGLLVGVRLWR' A
#
# COMPACT_ATOMS: atom_id res chain seq x y z
N ASN A 1 -12.15 12.51 5.51
CA ASN A 1 -11.79 11.68 6.68
C ASN A 1 -11.57 10.30 6.10
N ASP A 2 -10.34 9.83 6.13
CA ASP A 2 -9.88 8.73 5.27
C ASP A 2 -9.09 7.77 6.17
N VAL A 3 -9.42 6.48 6.11
CA VAL A 3 -8.76 5.46 6.92
C VAL A 3 -7.77 4.73 6.02
N GLU A 4 -6.50 4.73 6.42
CA GLU A 4 -5.42 4.03 5.73
C GLU A 4 -4.88 2.91 6.62
N LEU A 5 -4.81 1.70 6.06
CA LEU A 5 -4.25 0.52 6.69
C LEU A 5 -3.05 0.06 5.85
N GLY A 6 -1.87 -0.04 6.46
CA GLY A 6 -0.65 -0.47 5.78
C GLY A 6 0.00 -1.67 6.45
N PHE A 7 0.25 -2.74 5.70
CA PHE A 7 1.05 -3.89 6.12
C PHE A 7 2.40 -3.88 5.40
N ARG A 8 3.51 -3.99 6.14
CA ARG A 8 4.87 -4.03 5.56
C ARG A 8 5.66 -5.18 6.16
N LEU A 9 6.14 -6.07 5.29
CA LEU A 9 7.03 -7.16 5.65
C LEU A 9 8.43 -6.89 5.07
N ARG A 10 9.41 -6.85 5.96
CA ARG A 10 10.82 -6.84 5.59
C ARG A 10 11.40 -8.20 5.92
N TYR A 11 11.99 -8.86 4.93
CA TYR A 11 12.67 -10.13 5.14
C TYR A 11 14.16 -9.94 4.88
N GLU A 12 15.00 -10.48 5.75
CA GLU A 12 16.46 -10.47 5.59
C GLU A 12 16.91 -11.91 5.41
N ILE A 13 16.98 -12.38 4.15
CA ILE A 13 17.36 -13.77 3.87
C ILE A 13 18.86 -13.93 4.16
N ARG A 14 19.67 -12.97 3.73
CA ARG A 14 21.13 -12.91 3.92
C ARG A 14 21.54 -11.46 4.14
N ARG A 15 22.69 -11.22 4.78
CA ARG A 15 23.36 -9.91 4.90
C ARG A 15 23.84 -9.34 3.56
N GLU A 16 23.25 -9.73 2.43
CA GLU A 16 23.50 -9.20 1.07
C GLU A 16 22.18 -8.97 0.32
N PHE A 17 21.08 -9.54 0.81
CA PHE A 17 19.77 -9.58 0.15
C PHE A 17 18.65 -9.34 1.17
N ALA A 18 18.05 -8.15 1.09
CA ALA A 18 16.91 -7.75 1.89
C ALA A 18 15.71 -7.37 1.02
N PRO A 19 14.85 -8.35 0.67
CA PRO A 19 13.59 -8.09 0.01
C PRO A 19 12.59 -7.45 0.98
N TYR A 20 11.85 -6.47 0.49
CA TYR A 20 10.77 -5.83 1.23
C TYR A 20 9.51 -5.80 0.38
N VAL A 21 8.39 -6.17 0.99
CA VAL A 21 7.07 -6.16 0.37
C VAL A 21 6.12 -5.40 1.29
N GLY A 22 5.39 -4.45 0.72
CA GLY A 22 4.38 -3.66 1.40
C GLY A 22 3.05 -3.75 0.67
N VAL A 23 1.97 -3.86 1.43
CA VAL A 23 0.60 -3.75 0.94
C VAL A 23 -0.06 -2.61 1.71
N SER A 24 -0.60 -1.63 0.99
CA SER A 24 -1.42 -0.58 1.58
C SER A 24 -2.86 -0.72 1.11
N TRP A 25 -3.79 -0.50 2.00
CA TRP A 25 -5.21 -0.41 1.71
C TRP A 25 -5.74 0.90 2.24
N THR A 26 -6.17 1.76 1.33
CA THR A 26 -6.80 3.03 1.66
C THR A 26 -8.30 2.89 1.45
N SER A 27 -9.08 3.15 2.49
CA SER A 27 -10.54 3.19 2.44
C SER A 27 -11.00 4.59 2.84
N ARG A 28 -11.56 5.32 1.88
CA ARG A 28 -12.07 6.68 2.12
C ARG A 28 -13.44 6.58 2.79
N PHE A 29 -13.54 6.90 4.07
CA PHE A 29 -14.81 6.87 4.84
C PHE A 29 -15.27 8.31 5.11
N GLY A 30 -15.96 8.94 4.15
CA GLY A 30 -16.53 10.28 4.29
C GLY A 30 -16.77 10.98 2.95
N GLU A 31 -16.99 12.30 2.99
CA GLU A 31 -17.33 13.23 1.87
C GLU A 31 -16.45 13.10 0.59
N THR A 32 -15.24 12.53 0.71
CA THR A 32 -14.35 12.20 -0.44
C THR A 32 -14.83 10.99 -1.26
N ALA A 33 -15.72 10.15 -0.71
CA ALA A 33 -16.36 9.03 -1.40
C ALA A 33 -17.42 9.49 -2.39
N ASP A 34 -18.10 10.62 -2.13
CA ASP A 34 -19.08 11.19 -3.06
C ASP A 34 -18.41 11.83 -4.28
N PHE A 35 -17.19 12.36 -4.11
CA PHE A 35 -16.39 12.87 -5.23
C PHE A 35 -15.79 11.77 -6.13
N ALA A 36 -15.55 10.57 -5.58
CA ALA A 36 -15.06 9.41 -6.34
C ALA A 36 -16.21 8.64 -7.04
N ARG A 37 -17.41 8.58 -6.43
CA ARG A 37 -18.60 7.93 -7.02
C ARG A 37 -19.04 8.58 -8.32
N SER A 38 -18.90 9.90 -8.48
CA SER A 38 -19.27 10.61 -9.71
C SER A 38 -18.41 10.24 -10.92
N ARG A 39 -17.25 9.60 -10.70
CA ARG A 39 -16.29 9.19 -11.73
C ARG A 39 -16.21 7.66 -11.92
N GLY A 40 -16.98 6.89 -11.14
CA GLY A 40 -16.90 5.42 -11.15
C GLY A 40 -15.65 4.86 -10.46
N ASP A 41 -14.90 5.69 -9.74
CA ASP A 41 -13.64 5.32 -9.12
C ASP A 41 -13.88 4.52 -7.82
N ALA A 42 -13.15 3.42 -7.68
CA ALA A 42 -13.28 2.50 -6.55
C ALA A 42 -13.07 3.22 -5.22
N VAL A 43 -14.05 3.13 -4.31
CA VAL A 43 -14.03 3.69 -2.94
C VAL A 43 -12.90 3.08 -2.08
N ARG A 44 -12.24 2.03 -2.58
CA ARG A 44 -11.15 1.29 -1.97
C ARG A 44 -9.96 1.25 -2.92
N THR A 45 -8.80 1.71 -2.46
CA THR A 45 -7.54 1.64 -3.21
C THR A 45 -6.62 0.62 -2.55
N LEU A 46 -6.14 -0.34 -3.33
CA LEU A 46 -5.10 -1.29 -2.92
C LEU A 46 -3.79 -0.89 -3.58
N GLY A 47 -2.76 -0.67 -2.78
CA GLY A 47 -1.39 -0.41 -3.21
C GLY A 47 -0.50 -1.62 -2.88
N LEU A 48 0.34 -2.01 -3.84
CA LEU A 48 1.38 -3.04 -3.65
C LEU A 48 2.75 -2.40 -3.94
N LEU A 49 3.68 -2.59 -3.02
CA LEU A 49 5.05 -2.08 -3.11
C LEU A 49 6.00 -3.26 -2.94
N VAL A 50 6.81 -3.54 -3.95
CA VAL A 50 7.81 -4.60 -3.93
C VAL A 50 9.16 -3.97 -4.23
N GLY A 51 10.16 -4.28 -3.41
CA GLY A 51 11.53 -3.88 -3.68
C GLY A 51 12.54 -4.83 -3.08
N VAL A 52 13.75 -4.73 -3.60
CA VAL A 52 14.89 -5.54 -3.17
C VAL A 52 16.05 -4.61 -2.89
N ARG A 53 16.72 -4.81 -1.77
CA ARG A 53 18.02 -4.18 -1.52
C ARG A 53 19.11 -5.23 -1.64
N LEU A 54 20.03 -4.98 -2.56
CA LEU A 54 21.26 -5.72 -2.76
C LEU A 54 22.41 -4.82 -2.32
N TRP A 55 23.31 -5.35 -1.49
CA TRP A 55 24.54 -4.67 -1.13
C TRP A 55 25.70 -5.67 -1.28
N ARG A 56 26.84 -5.18 -1.78
CA ARG A 56 28.07 -5.95 -2.05
C ARG A 56 28.88 -6.14 -0.78
#